data_AF-A0A535VIW3-F1
#
_entry.id   AF-A0A535VIW3-F1
#
_cell.length_a   1.000
_cell.length_b   1.000
_cell.length_c   1.000
_cell.angle_alpha   90.00
_cell.angle_beta   90.00
_cell.angle_gamma   90.00
#
_symmetry.space_group_name_H-M   'P 1'
#
loop_
_entity.id
_entity.type
_entity.pdbx_description
1 polymer ?
#
loop_
_entity_poly.entity_id
_entity_poly.type
_entity_poly.pdbx_seq_one_letter_code
_entity_poly.pdbx_strand_id
1 'polypeptide(L)'
;MPMFTTLIDISVPTLLVWLACHFVGDFAFQSTWMSVEKGKSWEVNFYHCATYTAVFVLFAHASILAAAILFGTHFVVDPLKSRYKVIGPIWADQLLHILTILLILGFKI
;
A
#
# COMPACT_ATOMS: atom_id res chain seq x y z
N MET A 1 -34.55 11.38 9.34
CA MET A 1 -34.10 9.98 9.13
C MET A 1 -32.81 9.81 9.92
N PRO A 2 -32.64 8.74 10.72
CA PRO A 2 -31.46 8.61 11.55
C PRO A 2 -30.25 8.43 10.64
N MET A 3 -29.30 9.36 10.77
CA MET A 3 -27.98 9.29 10.19
C MET A 3 -27.27 8.12 10.87
N PHE A 4 -27.23 6.97 10.21
CA PHE A 4 -26.26 5.94 10.56
C PHE A 4 -24.88 6.55 10.29
N THR A 5 -24.29 7.18 11.30
CA THR A 5 -22.87 7.50 11.35
C THR A 5 -22.11 6.18 11.36
N THR A 6 -21.87 5.61 10.19
CA THR A 6 -20.79 4.64 10.02
C THR A 6 -19.50 5.41 10.33
N LEU A 7 -18.69 4.89 11.25
CA LEU A 7 -17.41 5.48 11.67
C LEU A 7 -16.44 5.72 10.49
N ILE A 8 -16.74 5.16 9.32
CA ILE A 8 -15.97 5.24 8.10
C ILE A 8 -16.97 5.27 6.91
N ASP A 9 -17.25 6.45 6.38
CA ASP A 9 -18.05 6.64 5.16
C ASP A 9 -17.15 6.47 3.92
N ILE A 10 -16.71 5.23 3.67
CA ILE A 10 -15.93 4.87 2.47
C ILE A 10 -16.87 4.26 1.42
N SER A 11 -16.85 4.83 0.22
CA SER A 11 -17.50 4.27 -0.96
C SER A 11 -16.92 2.89 -1.30
N VAL A 12 -17.79 1.88 -1.43
CA VAL A 12 -17.39 0.51 -1.81
C VAL A 12 -16.60 0.49 -3.14
N PRO A 13 -17.04 1.16 -4.23
CA PRO A 13 -16.23 1.29 -5.43
C PRO A 13 -14.83 1.84 -5.18
N THR A 14 -14.70 2.90 -4.37
CA THR A 14 -13.40 3.50 -4.04
C THR A 14 -12.52 2.50 -3.32
N LEU A 15 -13.05 1.81 -2.31
CA LEU A 15 -12.30 0.77 -1.59
C LEU A 15 -11.82 -0.32 -2.54
N LEU A 16 -12.67 -0.82 -3.43
CA LEU A 16 -12.31 -1.87 -4.38
C LEU A 16 -11.22 -1.42 -5.36
N VAL A 17 -11.28 -0.18 -5.86
CA VAL A 17 -10.23 0.40 -6.72
C VAL A 17 -8.89 0.49 -5.99
N TRP A 18 -8.89 0.96 -4.75
CA TRP A 18 -7.66 1.08 -3.96
C TRP A 18 -7.06 -0.29 -3.60
N LEU A 19 -7.89 -1.28 -3.27
CA LEU A 19 -7.44 -2.66 -3.07
C LEU A 19 -6.90 -3.27 -4.37
N ALA A 20 -7.53 -3.00 -5.51
CA ALA A 20 -7.00 -3.44 -6.80
C ALA A 20 -5.62 -2.79 -7.08
N CYS A 21 -5.47 -1.49 -6.81
CA CYS A 21 -4.18 -0.80 -6.95
C CYS A 21 -3.10 -1.42 -6.06
N HIS A 22 -3.45 -1.78 -4.82
CA HIS A 22 -2.53 -2.46 -3.90
C HIS A 22 -2.01 -3.77 -4.49
N PHE A 23 -2.90 -4.68 -4.90
CA PHE A 23 -2.48 -5.97 -5.41
C PHE A 23 -1.76 -5.87 -6.77
N VAL A 24 -2.20 -4.97 -7.64
CA VAL A 24 -1.54 -4.73 -8.93
C VAL A 24 -0.13 -4.17 -8.71
N GLY A 25 0.03 -3.19 -7.82
CA GLY A 25 1.33 -2.59 -7.52
C GLY A 25 2.30 -3.54 -6.80
N ASP A 26 1.81 -4.27 -5.79
CA ASP A 26 2.65 -5.10 -4.91
C ASP A 26 3.00 -6.46 -5.55
N PHE A 27 2.13 -6.99 -6.41
CA PHE A 27 2.33 -8.30 -7.05
C PHE A 27 2.43 -8.23 -8.57
N ALA A 28 1.43 -7.69 -9.27
CA ALA A 28 1.38 -7.82 -10.73
C ALA A 28 2.48 -7.02 -11.44
N PHE A 29 2.80 -5.82 -10.94
CA PHE A 29 3.81 -4.93 -11.51
C PHE A 29 5.16 -5.03 -10.79
N GLN A 30 5.22 -5.75 -9.67
CA GLN A 30 6.49 -6.12 -9.05
C GLN A 30 7.17 -7.19 -9.91
N SER A 31 8.36 -6.89 -10.42
CA SER A 31 9.15 -7.88 -11.15
C SER A 31 9.78 -8.92 -10.22
N THR A 32 10.15 -10.07 -10.78
CA THR A 32 10.90 -11.11 -10.04
C THR A 32 12.19 -10.57 -9.42
N TRP A 33 12.89 -9.68 -10.13
CA TRP A 33 14.10 -9.04 -9.60
C TRP A 33 13.78 -8.19 -8.36
N MET A 34 12.72 -7.39 -8.40
CA MET A 34 12.31 -6.59 -7.24
C MET A 34 11.98 -7.48 -6.04
N SER A 35 11.22 -8.56 -6.23
CA SER A 35 10.80 -9.42 -5.12
C SER A 35 11.97 -10.10 -4.40
N VAL A 36 13.00 -10.50 -5.16
CA VAL A 36 14.19 -11.19 -4.63
C VAL A 36 15.19 -10.22 -4.00
N GLU A 37 15.31 -9.01 -4.54
CA GLU A 37 16.38 -8.06 -4.17
C GLU A 37 15.93 -6.93 -3.24
N LYS A 38 14.64 -6.61 -3.11
CA LYS A 38 14.14 -5.51 -2.25
C LYS A 38 14.56 -5.62 -0.78
N GLY A 39 14.67 -6.84 -0.26
CA GLY A 39 15.15 -7.08 1.10
C GLY A 39 16.67 -6.92 1.28
N LYS A 40 17.43 -6.87 0.19
CA LYS A 40 18.90 -6.79 0.20
C LYS A 40 19.37 -5.38 -0.16
N SER A 41 18.77 -4.75 -1.16
CA SER A 41 19.14 -3.42 -1.64
C SER A 41 18.06 -2.36 -1.35
N TRP A 42 18.47 -1.24 -0.73
CA TRP A 42 17.59 -0.09 -0.51
C TRP A 42 17.13 0.57 -1.82
N GLU A 43 17.97 0.55 -2.85
CA GLU A 43 17.63 1.06 -4.18
C GLU A 43 16.50 0.24 -4.81
N VAL A 44 16.57 -1.09 -4.71
CA VAL A 44 15.52 -1.97 -5.24
C VAL A 44 14.22 -1.82 -4.45
N ASN A 45 14.31 -1.68 -3.13
CA ASN A 45 13.15 -1.35 -2.30
C ASN A 45 12.49 -0.03 -2.74
N PHE A 46 13.30 0.97 -3.09
CA PHE A 46 12.79 2.24 -3.60
C PHE A 46 12.03 2.05 -4.92
N TYR A 47 12.60 1.31 -5.89
CA TYR A 47 11.91 1.06 -7.17
C TYR A 47 10.61 0.30 -6.98
N HIS A 48 10.59 -0.67 -6.08
CA HIS A 48 9.37 -1.39 -5.73
C HIS A 48 8.30 -0.45 -5.14
N CYS A 49 8.66 0.35 -4.13
CA CYS A 49 7.73 1.30 -3.50
C CYS A 49 7.26 2.39 -4.47
N ALA A 50 8.13 2.82 -5.39
CA ALA A 50 7.77 3.77 -6.44
C ALA A 50 6.79 3.16 -7.43
N THR A 51 7.03 1.91 -7.85
CA THR A 51 6.13 1.15 -8.75
C THR A 51 4.78 0.94 -8.09
N TYR A 52 4.77 0.50 -6.83
CA TYR A 52 3.58 0.35 -6.00
C TYR A 52 2.77 1.65 -5.96
N THR A 53 3.40 2.75 -5.56
CA THR A 53 2.76 4.06 -5.39
C THR A 53 2.24 4.62 -6.72
N ALA A 54 2.97 4.41 -7.82
CA ALA A 54 2.57 4.88 -9.14
C ALA A 54 1.20 4.30 -9.57
N VAL A 55 0.90 3.05 -9.23
CA VAL A 55 -0.41 2.44 -9.53
C VAL A 55 -1.55 3.22 -8.85
N PHE A 56 -1.37 3.65 -7.61
CA PHE A 56 -2.38 4.47 -6.90
C PHE A 56 -2.54 5.86 -7.51
N VAL A 57 -1.43 6.49 -7.91
CA VAL A 57 -1.48 7.80 -8.58
C VAL A 57 -2.22 7.70 -9.92
N LEU A 58 -1.93 6.66 -10.72
CA LEU A 58 -2.47 6.52 -12.07
C LEU A 58 -3.94 6.06 -12.10
N PHE A 59 -4.33 5.13 -11.21
CA PHE A 59 -5.65 4.50 -11.28
C PHE A 59 -6.61 4.93 -10.17
N ALA A 60 -6.08 5.25 -8.99
CA ALA A 60 -6.88 5.71 -7.84
C ALA A 60 -6.88 7.25 -7.68
N HIS A 61 -6.10 7.96 -8.50
CA HIS A 61 -5.91 9.42 -8.44
C HIS A 61 -5.51 9.89 -7.03
N ALA A 62 -4.65 9.13 -6.36
CA ALA A 62 -4.22 9.43 -5.00
C ALA A 62 -3.61 10.84 -4.91
N SER A 63 -3.98 11.59 -3.86
CA SER A 63 -3.40 12.90 -3.57
C SER A 63 -1.90 12.79 -3.32
N ILE A 64 -1.17 13.91 -3.40
CA ILE A 64 0.28 13.93 -3.10
C ILE A 64 0.54 13.43 -1.68
N LEU A 65 -0.33 13.80 -0.72
CA LEU A 65 -0.20 13.36 0.66
C LEU A 65 -0.46 11.85 0.80
N ALA A 66 -1.52 11.34 0.17
CA ALA A 66 -1.80 9.90 0.16
C ALA A 66 -0.66 9.11 -0.49
N ALA A 67 -0.13 9.58 -1.62
CA ALA A 67 1.00 8.96 -2.29
C ALA A 67 2.27 8.94 -1.41
N ALA A 68 2.55 10.03 -0.69
CA ALA A 68 3.68 10.08 0.24
C ALA A 68 3.52 9.10 1.42
N ILE A 69 2.30 8.97 1.97
CA ILE A 69 2.00 8.00 3.03
C ILE A 69 2.12 6.56 2.51
N LEU A 70 1.53 6.25 1.36
CA LEU A 70 1.64 4.93 0.72
C LEU A 70 3.09 4.56 0.48
N PHE A 71 3.87 5.45 -0.14
CA PHE A 71 5.28 5.22 -0.40
C PHE A 71 6.05 5.01 0.91
N GLY A 72 5.90 5.92 1.87
CA GLY A 72 6.68 5.90 3.12
C GLY A 72 6.38 4.68 3.98
N THR A 73 5.10 4.33 4.14
CA THR A 73 4.70 3.15 4.91
C THR A 73 5.18 1.85 4.24
N HIS A 74 5.03 1.73 2.92
CA HIS A 74 5.49 0.56 2.18
C HIS A 74 7.02 0.43 2.25
N PHE A 75 7.75 1.54 2.12
CA PHE A 75 9.21 1.58 2.22
C PHE A 75 9.76 1.20 3.61
N VAL A 76 8.92 1.24 4.66
CA VAL A 76 9.26 0.80 6.03
C VAL A 76 8.83 -0.64 6.29
N VAL A 77 7.59 -1.01 5.95
CA VAL A 77 7.02 -2.34 6.22
C VAL A 77 7.79 -3.42 5.47
N ASP A 78 8.17 -3.17 4.21
CA ASP A 78 8.86 -4.15 3.39
C ASP A 78 10.22 -4.59 3.96
N PRO A 79 11.12 -3.67 4.38
CA PRO A 79 12.33 -4.06 5.09
C PRO A 79 12.07 -4.78 6.42
N LEU A 80 11.03 -4.39 7.18
CA LEU A 80 10.69 -5.08 8.43
C LEU A 80 10.35 -6.56 8.17
N LYS A 81 9.69 -6.87 7.05
CA LYS A 81 9.42 -8.25 6.61
C LYS A 81 10.65 -8.91 5.97
N SER A 82 11.22 -8.29 4.94
CA SER A 82 12.15 -8.95 4.01
C SER A 82 13.62 -8.86 4.45
N ARG A 83 14.02 -7.77 5.09
CA ARG A 83 15.40 -7.53 5.56
C ARG A 83 15.58 -7.94 7.02
N TYR A 84 14.73 -7.44 7.91
CA TYR A 84 14.89 -7.59 9.36
C TYR A 84 14.14 -8.78 9.95
N LYS A 85 13.22 -9.39 9.18
CA LYS A 85 12.46 -10.59 9.59
C LYS A 85 11.62 -10.38 10.87
N VAL A 86 11.24 -9.13 11.15
CA VAL A 86 10.36 -8.76 12.27
C VAL A 86 8.92 -9.13 11.95
N ILE A 87 8.50 -8.96 10.69
CA ILE A 87 7.19 -9.39 10.19
C ILE A 87 7.38 -10.72 9.47
N GLY A 88 7.02 -11.82 10.13
CA GLY A 88 7.22 -13.16 9.58
C GLY A 88 6.26 -13.51 8.44
N PRO A 89 4.94 -13.59 8.71
CA PRO A 89 4.00 -14.14 7.74
C PRO A 89 3.43 -13.08 6.80
N ILE A 90 3.23 -13.44 5.52
CA ILE A 90 2.79 -12.52 4.46
C ILE A 90 1.45 -11.83 4.77
N TRP A 91 0.50 -12.51 5.42
CA TRP A 91 -0.78 -11.91 5.79
C TRP A 91 -0.67 -10.72 6.75
N ALA A 92 0.38 -10.65 7.58
CA ALA A 92 0.58 -9.58 8.56
C ALA A 92 1.13 -8.34 7.86
N ASP A 93 2.04 -8.54 6.91
CA ASP A 93 2.54 -7.54 5.99
C ASP A 93 1.40 -6.92 5.15
N GLN A 94 0.59 -7.76 4.52
CA GLN A 94 -0.56 -7.30 3.72
C GLN A 94 -1.62 -6.59 4.58
N LEU A 95 -1.84 -7.05 5.82
CA LEU A 95 -2.74 -6.37 6.75
C LEU A 95 -2.27 -4.93 7.04
N LEU A 96 -0.97 -4.69 7.22
CA LEU A 96 -0.45 -3.34 7.47
C LEU A 96 -0.64 -2.41 6.26
N HIS A 97 -0.45 -2.91 5.05
CA HIS A 97 -0.71 -2.14 3.82
C HIS A 97 -2.21 -1.82 3.66
N ILE A 98 -3.09 -2.80 3.90
CA ILE A 98 -4.54 -2.60 3.84
C ILE A 98 -5.00 -1.62 4.93
N LEU A 99 -4.47 -1.71 6.15
CA LEU A 99 -4.77 -0.74 7.22
C LEU A 99 -4.35 0.67 6.81
N THR A 100 -3.21 0.84 6.15
CA THR A 100 -2.79 2.15 5.62
C THR A 100 -3.81 2.71 4.63
N ILE A 101 -4.30 1.89 3.70
CA ILE A 101 -5.35 2.28 2.74
C ILE A 101 -6.63 2.69 3.46
N LEU A 102 -7.08 1.88 4.44
CA LEU A 102 -8.29 2.17 5.21
C LEU A 102 -8.17 3.47 6.00
N LEU A 103 -6.99 3.76 6.56
CA LEU A 103 -6.73 5.01 7.28
C LEU A 103 -6.74 6.20 6.32
N ILE A 104 -6.07 6.12 5.16
CA ILE A 104 -6.08 7.19 4.14
C ILE A 104 -7.52 7.50 3.72
N LEU A 105 -8.28 6.47 3.33
CA LEU A 105 -9.66 6.64 2.88
C LEU A 105 -10.59 7.12 4.00
N GLY A 106 -10.43 6.60 5.22
CA GLY A 106 -11.23 6.98 6.38
C GLY A 106 -10.99 8.42 6.82
N PHE A 107 -9.75 8.91 6.71
CA PHE A 107 -9.40 10.31 6.96
C PHE A 107 -9.58 11.24 5.76
N LYS A 108 -10.05 10.70 4.61
CA LYS A 108 -10.29 11.46 3.37
C LYS A 108 -9.05 12.22 2.89
N ILE A 109 -7.89 11.58 2.99
CA ILE A 109 -6.59 12.09 2.54
C ILE A 109 -6.40 11.86 1.04
#